data_AF-A0A5Q7DUC4-F1
#
_entry.id   AF-A0A5Q7DUC4-F1
#
_cell.length_a   1.000
_cell.length_b   1.000
_cell.length_c   1.000
_cell.angle_alpha   90.00
_cell.angle_beta   90.00
_cell.angle_gamma   90.00
#
_symmetry.space_group_name_H-M   'P 1'
#
loop_
_entity.id
_entity.type
_entity.pdbx_description
1 polymer ?
#
loop_
_entity_poly.entity_id
_entity_poly.type
_entity_poly.pdbx_seq_one_letter_code
_entity_poly.pdbx_strand_id
1 'polypeptide(L)'
;MQSRYLLSTLLLVCSAATSADNAGWQNARTPQTTNSASDHVQNASQNTGGVPATLVKGELPAPGQASPLVQDAARLDSELSADEIRSLRSLMADNERAINAPITSVVPRISSLTVNLSPGASLPLVRTAMNNLSVVTFTDINGSPWPQSDPPYNAAPKLFDVQYNENMVTITPLRPWASGNISVYLKGLSVPVILNVTSGETDTPSSSQEMDSRLDLRIPRQGPTSPVVSIPTDKIALHDATLQAFLDGIPPRDPSVKRLKFTGNVPDTTIWQHGDDLLVRSRAMLRDEFEQTLSSADGTHLWKLPVTPLLTFSVNGQSIHVTPELE
;
A
#
# COMPACT_ATOMS: atom_id res chain seq x y z
N MET A 1 -72.67 -32.45 -6.59
CA MET A 1 -71.23 -32.74 -6.75
C MET A 1 -70.52 -32.17 -5.52
N GLN A 2 -70.47 -32.90 -4.39
CA GLN A 2 -69.30 -33.66 -3.87
C GLN A 2 -68.00 -32.82 -3.90
N SER A 3 -67.62 -32.11 -2.82
CA SER A 3 -66.95 -32.56 -1.57
C SER A 3 -65.45 -32.86 -1.74
N ARG A 4 -64.57 -32.09 -1.09
CA ARG A 4 -63.81 -32.49 0.13
C ARG A 4 -62.59 -31.59 0.40
N TYR A 5 -62.46 -31.21 1.67
CA TYR A 5 -61.27 -30.70 2.34
C TYR A 5 -60.13 -31.72 2.32
N LEU A 6 -58.88 -31.25 2.29
CA LEU A 6 -57.77 -31.92 2.99
C LEU A 6 -56.74 -30.91 3.49
N LEU A 7 -56.60 -30.92 4.82
CA LEU A 7 -55.57 -30.33 5.66
C LEU A 7 -54.27 -31.16 5.58
N SER A 8 -53.18 -30.62 6.14
CA SER A 8 -51.89 -31.26 6.50
C SER A 8 -50.77 -31.00 5.45
N THR A 9 -49.54 -30.60 5.78
CA THR A 9 -48.83 -30.57 7.07
C THR A 9 -47.58 -29.70 6.95
N LEU A 10 -47.22 -29.12 8.10
CA LEU A 10 -46.02 -28.39 8.47
C LEU A 10 -44.70 -29.07 8.02
N LEU A 11 -43.76 -28.31 7.45
CA LEU A 11 -42.33 -28.63 7.53
C LEU A 11 -41.53 -27.37 7.86
N LEU A 12 -41.18 -27.30 9.14
CA LEU A 12 -40.19 -26.41 9.72
C LEU A 12 -38.82 -26.90 9.25
N VAL A 13 -38.07 -26.08 8.50
CA VAL A 13 -36.61 -26.27 8.38
C VAL A 13 -35.91 -24.96 8.70
N CYS A 14 -35.02 -25.14 9.66
CA CYS A 14 -34.12 -24.22 10.33
C CYS A 14 -33.55 -23.07 9.50
N SER A 15 -33.51 -21.94 10.20
CA SER A 15 -32.57 -20.83 10.05
C SER A 15 -31.17 -21.29 9.67
N ALA A 16 -30.65 -20.78 8.55
CA ALA A 16 -29.26 -20.37 8.49
C ALA A 16 -29.28 -18.85 8.48
N ALA A 17 -28.79 -18.28 9.57
CA ALA A 17 -28.53 -16.87 9.67
C ALA A 17 -27.67 -16.44 8.48
N THR A 18 -28.09 -15.36 7.81
CA THR A 18 -27.21 -14.56 6.95
C THR A 18 -26.02 -14.12 7.81
N SER A 19 -24.92 -14.85 7.72
CA SER A 19 -23.64 -14.32 8.16
C SER A 19 -23.34 -13.13 7.25
N ALA A 20 -23.20 -11.96 7.87
CA ALA A 20 -22.77 -10.73 7.22
C ALA A 20 -21.64 -11.02 6.24
N ASP A 21 -21.81 -10.58 5.00
CA ASP A 21 -20.72 -10.52 4.03
C ASP A 21 -19.59 -9.72 4.68
N ASN A 22 -18.48 -10.41 4.97
CA ASN A 22 -17.22 -9.75 5.24
C ASN A 22 -16.91 -8.91 4.00
N ALA A 23 -16.79 -7.59 4.17
CA ALA A 23 -16.17 -6.69 3.18
C ALA A 23 -14.65 -6.96 3.12
N GLY A 24 -14.29 -8.20 2.80
CA GLY A 24 -12.92 -8.67 2.63
C GLY A 24 -12.50 -8.64 1.16
N TRP A 25 -11.20 -8.81 0.93
CA TRP A 25 -10.63 -8.94 -0.42
C TRP A 25 -11.26 -10.10 -1.19
N GLN A 26 -11.63 -9.84 -2.44
CA GLN A 26 -12.31 -10.77 -3.34
C GLN A 26 -11.49 -10.90 -4.64
N ASN A 27 -11.53 -12.07 -5.28
CA ASN A 27 -10.81 -12.29 -6.54
C ASN A 27 -11.50 -11.58 -7.70
N ALA A 28 -10.72 -11.00 -8.62
CA ALA A 28 -11.23 -10.49 -9.88
C ALA A 28 -11.91 -11.61 -10.71
N ARG A 29 -12.83 -11.23 -11.59
CA ARG A 29 -13.36 -12.14 -12.60
C ARG A 29 -12.29 -12.44 -13.64
N THR A 30 -12.14 -13.71 -13.95
CA THR A 30 -11.18 -14.22 -14.93
C THR A 30 -11.91 -15.17 -15.91
N PRO A 31 -11.39 -15.38 -17.13
CA PRO A 31 -11.92 -16.40 -18.03
C PRO A 31 -11.86 -17.78 -17.37
N GLN A 32 -12.96 -18.54 -17.39
CA GLN A 32 -12.98 -19.90 -16.85
C GLN A 32 -12.07 -20.83 -17.68
N THR A 33 -11.07 -21.40 -17.02
CA THR A 33 -10.34 -22.57 -17.52
C THR A 33 -10.34 -23.67 -16.46
N THR A 34 -10.99 -24.79 -16.76
CA THR A 34 -10.93 -26.02 -15.98
C THR A 34 -9.52 -26.60 -16.01
N ASN A 35 -8.96 -26.96 -14.85
CA ASN A 35 -8.40 -28.29 -14.58
C ASN A 35 -7.85 -28.44 -13.15
N SER A 36 -7.96 -29.68 -12.67
CA SER A 36 -7.86 -30.16 -11.31
C SER A 36 -6.49 -30.76 -10.93
N ALA A 37 -6.30 -30.92 -9.61
CA ALA A 37 -5.53 -31.95 -8.89
C ALA A 37 -3.98 -31.82 -8.83
N SER A 38 -3.25 -32.27 -7.80
CA SER A 38 -3.38 -32.44 -6.33
C SER A 38 -2.05 -33.02 -5.81
N ASP A 39 -1.74 -32.73 -4.53
CA ASP A 39 -0.74 -33.27 -3.58
C ASP A 39 0.17 -34.47 -3.91
N HIS A 40 1.40 -34.41 -3.36
CA HIS A 40 1.91 -35.46 -2.45
C HIS A 40 3.11 -35.00 -1.58
N VAL A 41 3.38 -35.79 -0.54
CA VAL A 41 3.77 -35.46 0.85
C VAL A 41 4.95 -36.33 1.32
N GLN A 42 5.82 -35.78 2.22
CA GLN A 42 6.71 -36.41 3.25
C GLN A 42 7.85 -37.38 2.78
N ASN A 43 8.94 -37.66 3.53
CA ASN A 43 9.17 -37.70 4.98
C ASN A 43 10.67 -37.65 5.37
N ALA A 44 10.92 -37.50 6.68
CA ALA A 44 12.19 -37.33 7.40
C ALA A 44 12.96 -38.63 7.76
N SER A 45 14.20 -38.47 8.27
CA SER A 45 14.80 -39.39 9.26
C SER A 45 15.98 -38.78 10.04
N GLN A 46 15.92 -38.90 11.38
CA GLN A 46 16.92 -38.53 12.38
C GLN A 46 18.01 -39.62 12.52
N ASN A 47 19.24 -39.24 12.87
CA ASN A 47 20.28 -40.18 13.30
C ASN A 47 21.05 -39.62 14.51
N THR A 48 20.95 -40.30 15.65
CA THR A 48 21.62 -39.98 16.92
C THR A 48 22.94 -40.76 17.03
N GLY A 49 24.06 -40.08 16.82
CA GLY A 49 25.41 -40.62 17.07
C GLY A 49 25.97 -40.07 18.39
N GLY A 50 26.24 -40.94 19.35
CA GLY A 50 26.81 -40.58 20.66
C GLY A 50 28.28 -40.19 20.56
N VAL A 51 28.67 -39.14 21.30
CA VAL A 51 30.05 -38.66 21.43
C VAL A 51 30.60 -39.13 22.79
N PRO A 52 31.82 -39.69 22.88
CA PRO A 52 32.42 -40.04 24.17
C PRO A 52 32.88 -38.77 24.91
N ALA A 53 32.43 -38.59 26.15
CA ALA A 53 32.86 -37.49 27.01
C ALA A 53 34.02 -37.92 27.93
N THR A 54 35.09 -37.11 27.98
CA THR A 54 36.20 -37.28 28.93
C THR A 54 36.06 -36.25 30.06
N LEU A 55 36.14 -36.71 31.32
CA LEU A 55 36.00 -35.89 32.52
C LEU A 55 37.25 -35.03 32.76
N VAL A 56 37.11 -33.70 32.66
CA VAL A 56 38.14 -32.73 33.04
C VAL A 56 38.05 -32.48 34.55
N LYS A 57 39.19 -32.59 35.26
CA LYS A 57 39.27 -32.44 36.72
C LYS A 57 40.04 -31.16 37.07
N GLY A 58 39.36 -30.23 37.75
CA GLY A 58 39.89 -28.95 38.25
C GLY A 58 38.85 -28.21 39.09
N GLU A 59 39.27 -27.26 39.93
CA GLU A 59 38.34 -26.46 40.76
C GLU A 59 37.47 -25.52 39.89
N LEU A 60 36.16 -25.54 40.13
CA LEU A 60 35.22 -24.68 39.42
C LEU A 60 35.45 -23.21 39.78
N PRO A 61 35.52 -22.30 38.80
CA PRO A 61 35.53 -20.86 39.07
C PRO A 61 34.22 -20.42 39.73
N ALA A 62 34.29 -19.39 40.57
CA ALA A 62 33.12 -18.87 41.28
C ALA A 62 31.99 -18.46 40.31
N PRO A 63 30.71 -18.65 40.67
CA PRO A 63 29.58 -18.39 39.77
C PRO A 63 29.59 -16.93 39.29
N GLY A 64 29.68 -16.73 37.97
CA GLY A 64 29.54 -15.41 37.33
C GLY A 64 30.79 -14.83 36.67
N GLN A 65 31.95 -15.51 36.68
CA GLN A 65 33.13 -15.08 35.90
C GLN A 65 33.48 -16.09 34.80
N ALA A 66 33.57 -15.61 33.56
CA ALA A 66 34.08 -16.39 32.45
C ALA A 66 35.60 -16.63 32.68
N SER A 67 35.99 -17.86 33.00
CA SER A 67 37.38 -18.21 33.25
C SER A 67 38.20 -18.19 31.94
N PRO A 68 39.39 -17.57 31.91
CA PRO A 68 40.26 -17.56 30.73
C PRO A 68 40.66 -18.99 30.30
N LEU A 69 40.74 -19.94 31.24
CA LEU A 69 41.00 -21.36 30.96
C LEU A 69 39.88 -22.02 30.13
N VAL A 70 38.63 -21.54 30.24
CA VAL A 70 37.51 -22.02 29.42
C VAL A 70 37.62 -21.50 27.99
N GLN A 71 38.13 -20.28 27.81
CA GLN A 71 38.39 -19.71 26.49
C GLN A 71 39.58 -20.37 25.80
N ASP A 72 40.63 -20.71 26.57
CA ASP A 72 41.80 -21.44 26.06
C ASP A 72 41.48 -22.90 25.74
N ALA A 73 40.67 -23.58 26.56
CA ALA A 73 40.18 -24.94 26.26
C ALA A 73 39.27 -24.95 25.02
N ALA A 74 38.41 -23.94 24.86
CA ALA A 74 37.58 -23.79 23.66
C ALA A 74 38.39 -23.54 22.37
N ARG A 75 39.57 -22.91 22.48
CA ARG A 75 40.52 -22.74 21.36
C ARG A 75 41.28 -24.01 21.01
N LEU A 76 41.46 -24.92 21.96
CA LEU A 76 42.12 -26.21 21.75
C LEU A 76 41.18 -27.27 21.17
N ASP A 77 39.87 -27.16 21.45
CA ASP A 77 38.84 -28.09 20.97
C ASP A 77 38.22 -27.67 19.62
N SER A 78 38.42 -26.40 19.22
CA SER A 78 37.93 -25.88 17.95
C SER A 78 39.05 -25.75 16.93
N GLU A 79 38.92 -26.41 15.78
CA GLU A 79 39.87 -26.34 14.66
C GLU A 79 39.99 -24.92 14.05
N LEU A 80 39.05 -24.02 14.34
CA LEU A 80 39.03 -22.64 13.86
C LEU A 80 39.00 -21.66 15.03
N SER A 81 39.88 -20.65 14.99
CA SER A 81 39.85 -19.54 15.94
C SER A 81 38.57 -18.71 15.78
N ALA A 82 38.24 -17.91 16.80
CA ALA A 82 37.09 -17.02 16.74
C ALA A 82 37.15 -16.03 15.55
N ASP A 83 38.33 -15.59 15.13
CA ASP A 83 38.52 -14.68 14.01
C ASP A 83 38.31 -15.39 12.66
N GLU A 84 38.76 -16.65 12.55
CA GLU A 84 38.51 -17.50 11.37
C GLU A 84 37.02 -17.86 11.26
N ILE A 85 36.34 -18.15 12.37
CA ILE A 85 34.89 -18.39 12.40
C ILE A 85 34.13 -17.14 11.93
N ARG A 86 34.52 -15.93 12.37
CA ARG A 86 33.91 -14.68 11.89
C ARG A 86 34.17 -14.45 10.40
N SER A 87 35.37 -14.73 9.93
CA SER A 87 35.75 -14.59 8.52
C SER A 87 34.96 -15.57 7.63
N LEU A 88 34.85 -16.83 8.05
CA LEU A 88 34.05 -17.85 7.38
C LEU A 88 32.56 -17.46 7.35
N ARG A 89 32.02 -16.97 8.47
CA ARG A 89 30.64 -16.46 8.52
C ARG A 89 30.42 -15.27 7.59
N SER A 90 31.39 -14.35 7.48
CA SER A 90 31.31 -13.24 6.52
C SER A 90 31.25 -13.74 5.09
N LEU A 91 32.15 -14.65 4.71
CA LEU A 91 32.17 -15.25 3.38
C LEU A 91 30.86 -16.00 3.07
N MET A 92 30.35 -16.77 4.02
CA MET A 92 29.05 -17.44 3.88
C MET A 92 27.91 -16.43 3.73
N ALA A 93 27.90 -15.35 4.51
CA ALA A 93 26.89 -14.30 4.40
C ALA A 93 26.96 -13.54 3.07
N ASP A 94 28.17 -13.31 2.54
CA ASP A 94 28.35 -12.66 1.24
C ASP A 94 27.92 -13.58 0.09
N ASN A 95 28.22 -14.87 0.17
CA ASN A 95 27.71 -15.87 -0.78
C ASN A 95 26.19 -15.97 -0.73
N GLU A 96 25.61 -16.04 0.48
CA GLU A 96 24.16 -16.07 0.67
C GLU A 96 23.50 -14.80 0.11
N ARG A 97 24.11 -13.63 0.34
CA ARG A 97 23.64 -12.36 -0.23
C ARG A 97 23.72 -12.35 -1.74
N ALA A 98 24.81 -12.87 -2.33
CA ALA A 98 24.99 -12.92 -3.78
C ALA A 98 24.01 -13.88 -4.46
N ILE A 99 23.75 -15.04 -3.86
CA ILE A 99 22.80 -16.05 -4.37
C ILE A 99 21.36 -15.51 -4.33
N ASN A 100 20.99 -14.82 -3.25
CA ASN A 100 19.63 -14.31 -3.05
C ASN A 100 19.42 -12.86 -3.54
N ALA A 101 20.45 -12.20 -4.04
CA ALA A 101 20.34 -10.83 -4.54
C ALA A 101 19.34 -10.80 -5.72
N PRO A 102 18.35 -9.90 -5.70
CA PRO A 102 17.44 -9.77 -6.84
C PRO A 102 18.23 -9.25 -8.05
N ILE A 103 17.95 -9.83 -9.23
CA ILE A 103 18.56 -9.42 -10.50
C ILE A 103 18.25 -7.94 -10.82
N THR A 104 17.10 -7.45 -10.39
CA THR A 104 16.65 -6.06 -10.55
C THR A 104 16.16 -5.51 -9.21
N SER A 105 16.72 -4.38 -8.78
CA SER A 105 16.32 -3.68 -7.57
C SER A 105 15.03 -2.90 -7.80
N VAL A 106 13.99 -3.18 -7.02
CA VAL A 106 12.69 -2.51 -7.14
C VAL A 106 12.67 -1.26 -6.26
N VAL A 107 12.32 -0.12 -6.85
CA VAL A 107 12.09 1.14 -6.13
C VAL A 107 10.59 1.37 -6.04
N PRO A 108 9.94 1.08 -4.90
CA PRO A 108 8.52 1.31 -4.72
C PRO A 108 8.23 2.81 -4.60
N ARG A 109 7.20 3.27 -5.32
CA ARG A 109 6.69 4.64 -5.25
C ARG A 109 5.20 4.66 -4.95
N ILE A 110 4.80 5.67 -4.19
CA ILE A 110 3.40 6.07 -4.07
C ILE A 110 3.18 7.16 -5.11
N SER A 111 2.22 6.93 -6.01
CA SER A 111 1.93 7.79 -7.14
C SER A 111 0.47 8.22 -7.10
N SER A 112 0.16 9.43 -7.57
CA SER A 112 -1.22 9.91 -7.73
C SER A 112 -1.45 10.34 -9.19
N LEU A 113 -2.60 9.97 -9.76
CA LEU A 113 -2.96 10.32 -11.13
C LEU A 113 -4.45 10.64 -11.25
N THR A 114 -4.76 11.75 -11.90
CA THR A 114 -6.13 12.09 -12.31
C THR A 114 -6.46 11.40 -13.63
N VAL A 115 -7.52 10.61 -13.66
CA VAL A 115 -7.98 9.89 -14.85
C VAL A 115 -8.61 10.87 -15.83
N ASN A 116 -8.26 10.77 -17.11
CA ASN A 116 -8.96 11.49 -18.18
C ASN A 116 -10.03 10.59 -18.80
N LEU A 117 -11.30 10.99 -18.66
CA LEU A 117 -12.46 10.23 -19.17
C LEU A 117 -12.87 10.64 -20.60
N SER A 118 -12.08 11.47 -21.28
CA SER A 118 -12.37 11.88 -22.66
C SER A 118 -12.16 10.72 -23.63
N PRO A 119 -13.01 10.59 -24.67
CA PRO A 119 -12.78 9.59 -25.72
C PRO A 119 -11.39 9.75 -26.34
N GLY A 120 -10.62 8.65 -26.43
CA GLY A 120 -9.26 8.66 -26.98
C GLY A 120 -8.16 9.11 -26.02
N ALA A 121 -8.48 9.39 -24.75
CA ALA A 121 -7.46 9.67 -23.74
C ALA A 121 -6.58 8.43 -23.45
N SER A 122 -5.33 8.67 -23.06
CA SER A 122 -4.40 7.61 -22.66
C SER A 122 -4.90 6.86 -21.43
N LEU A 123 -4.76 5.53 -21.46
CA LEU A 123 -5.10 4.68 -20.32
C LEU A 123 -4.05 4.81 -19.21
N PRO A 124 -4.45 4.83 -17.93
CA PRO A 124 -3.52 4.81 -16.81
C PRO A 124 -2.67 3.54 -16.82
N LEU A 125 -1.36 3.70 -16.59
CA LEU A 125 -0.39 2.62 -16.48
C LEU A 125 -0.10 2.32 -15.01
N VAL A 126 -0.16 1.05 -14.63
CA VAL A 126 0.28 0.53 -13.33
C VAL A 126 1.57 -0.23 -13.54
N ARG A 127 2.68 0.28 -12.99
CA ARG A 127 3.96 -0.41 -13.00
C ARG A 127 4.05 -1.33 -11.80
N THR A 128 4.13 -2.63 -12.04
CA THR A 128 4.28 -3.67 -11.01
C THR A 128 5.67 -4.28 -11.08
N ALA A 129 6.08 -4.99 -10.03
CA ALA A 129 7.33 -5.73 -10.02
C ALA A 129 7.15 -7.10 -9.38
N MET A 130 7.93 -8.08 -9.84
CA MET A 130 7.92 -9.43 -9.26
C MET A 130 8.15 -9.40 -7.76
N ASN A 131 7.47 -10.30 -7.04
CA ASN A 131 7.52 -10.43 -5.58
C ASN A 131 7.09 -9.16 -4.82
N ASN A 132 6.41 -8.23 -5.50
CA ASN A 132 5.89 -7.01 -4.90
C ASN A 132 4.40 -6.84 -5.25
N LEU A 133 3.68 -6.18 -4.36
CA LEU A 133 2.26 -5.89 -4.50
C LEU A 133 2.05 -4.44 -4.95
N SER A 134 1.20 -4.22 -5.95
CA SER A 134 0.71 -2.90 -6.33
C SER A 134 -0.74 -2.73 -5.92
N VAL A 135 -1.05 -1.64 -5.22
CA VAL A 135 -2.42 -1.30 -4.80
C VAL A 135 -2.91 -0.10 -5.58
N VAL A 136 -4.02 -0.22 -6.28
CA VAL A 136 -4.69 0.89 -6.96
C VAL A 136 -5.90 1.30 -6.14
N THR A 137 -5.97 2.57 -5.75
CA THR A 137 -7.08 3.11 -4.95
C THR A 137 -7.87 4.12 -5.77
N PHE A 138 -9.20 4.00 -5.78
CA PHE A 138 -10.09 4.88 -6.53
C PHE A 138 -10.74 5.92 -5.61
N THR A 139 -10.67 7.18 -6.04
CA THR A 139 -11.31 8.31 -5.34
C THR A 139 -12.02 9.25 -6.28
N ASP A 140 -12.91 10.05 -5.73
CA ASP A 140 -13.56 11.16 -6.42
C ASP A 140 -12.68 12.41 -6.42
N ILE A 141 -13.19 13.47 -7.04
CA ILE A 141 -12.53 14.77 -7.11
C ILE A 141 -12.18 15.38 -5.73
N ASN A 142 -12.97 15.06 -4.69
CA ASN A 142 -12.81 15.54 -3.32
C ASN A 142 -11.92 14.64 -2.44
N GLY A 143 -11.41 13.52 -2.97
CA GLY A 143 -10.64 12.51 -2.22
C GLY A 143 -11.49 11.47 -1.49
N SER A 144 -12.81 11.46 -1.70
CA SER A 144 -13.71 10.44 -1.13
C SER A 144 -13.52 9.10 -1.84
N PRO A 145 -13.48 7.96 -1.12
CA PRO A 145 -13.42 6.63 -1.71
C PRO A 145 -14.51 6.40 -2.75
N TRP A 146 -14.14 5.95 -3.96
CA TRP A 146 -15.09 5.59 -5.00
C TRP A 146 -15.33 4.07 -5.03
N PRO A 147 -16.49 3.56 -4.58
CA PRO A 147 -16.74 2.12 -4.52
C PRO A 147 -16.93 1.50 -5.91
N GLN A 148 -16.47 0.27 -6.06
CA GLN A 148 -16.70 -0.57 -7.24
C GLN A 148 -18.17 -1.01 -7.32
N SER A 149 -18.70 -1.16 -8.53
CA SER A 149 -20.03 -1.74 -8.76
C SER A 149 -19.98 -3.26 -8.88
N ASP A 150 -18.92 -3.77 -9.49
CA ASP A 150 -18.76 -5.17 -9.88
C ASP A 150 -17.30 -5.59 -9.72
N PRO A 151 -17.02 -6.90 -9.59
CA PRO A 151 -15.66 -7.40 -9.61
C PRO A 151 -14.92 -6.94 -10.87
N PRO A 152 -13.66 -6.48 -10.74
CA PRO A 152 -12.84 -6.12 -11.89
C PRO A 152 -12.63 -7.35 -12.79
N TYR A 153 -12.38 -7.09 -14.07
CA TYR A 153 -12.13 -8.13 -15.05
C TYR A 153 -10.66 -8.13 -15.44
N ASN A 154 -9.99 -9.26 -15.18
CA ASN A 154 -8.58 -9.46 -15.53
C ASN A 154 -8.47 -10.30 -16.81
N ALA A 155 -7.96 -9.69 -17.87
CA ALA A 155 -7.81 -10.35 -19.16
C ALA A 155 -6.66 -11.38 -19.19
N ALA A 156 -5.71 -11.30 -18.25
CA ALA A 156 -4.50 -12.12 -18.24
C ALA A 156 -4.24 -12.76 -16.85
N PRO A 157 -5.11 -13.67 -16.37
CA PRO A 157 -5.03 -14.26 -15.03
C PRO A 157 -3.80 -15.13 -14.78
N LYS A 158 -3.14 -15.61 -15.85
CA LYS A 158 -1.88 -16.35 -15.74
C LYS A 158 -0.66 -15.45 -15.56
N LEU A 159 -0.83 -14.14 -15.79
CA LEU A 159 0.25 -13.16 -15.72
C LEU A 159 0.13 -12.27 -14.48
N PHE A 160 -1.10 -11.98 -14.05
CA PHE A 160 -1.38 -11.15 -12.88
C PHE A 160 -2.45 -11.80 -12.02
N ASP A 161 -2.19 -11.92 -10.72
CA ASP A 161 -3.23 -12.12 -9.72
C ASP A 161 -3.83 -10.77 -9.34
N VAL A 162 -5.16 -10.70 -9.30
CA VAL A 162 -5.90 -9.45 -9.10
C VAL A 162 -6.98 -9.70 -8.07
N GLN A 163 -6.93 -8.96 -6.97
CA GLN A 163 -7.96 -8.97 -5.95
C GLN A 163 -8.50 -7.55 -5.79
N TYR A 164 -9.68 -7.43 -5.19
CA TYR A 164 -10.33 -6.15 -5.01
C TYR A 164 -11.06 -6.08 -3.67
N ASN A 165 -11.19 -4.88 -3.16
CA ASN A 165 -12.08 -4.52 -2.07
C ASN A 165 -12.78 -3.20 -2.44
N GLU A 166 -13.87 -2.85 -1.76
CA GLU A 166 -14.68 -1.64 -1.97
C GLU A 166 -14.16 -0.65 -3.04
N ASN A 167 -13.14 0.15 -2.72
CA ASN A 167 -12.53 1.15 -3.60
C ASN A 167 -11.08 0.85 -4.02
N MET A 168 -10.56 -0.36 -3.81
CA MET A 168 -9.18 -0.70 -4.19
C MET A 168 -9.09 -1.99 -5.00
N VAL A 169 -8.03 -2.08 -5.79
CA VAL A 169 -7.64 -3.26 -6.56
C VAL A 169 -6.17 -3.54 -6.26
N THR A 170 -5.86 -4.75 -5.83
CA THR A 170 -4.49 -5.24 -5.69
C THR A 170 -4.09 -6.01 -6.93
N ILE A 171 -2.86 -5.80 -7.38
CA ILE A 171 -2.30 -6.41 -8.57
C ILE A 171 -0.95 -7.00 -8.18
N THR A 172 -0.84 -8.32 -8.28
CA THR A 172 0.40 -9.07 -8.04
C THR A 172 0.85 -9.70 -9.35
N PRO A 173 2.00 -9.33 -9.91
CA PRO A 173 2.51 -10.00 -11.10
C PRO A 173 3.01 -11.41 -10.76
N LEU A 174 2.64 -12.37 -11.60
CA LEU A 174 3.04 -13.77 -11.49
C LEU A 174 4.27 -14.08 -12.36
N ARG A 175 4.58 -13.20 -13.33
CA ARG A 175 5.67 -13.35 -14.29
C ARG A 175 6.37 -12.01 -14.54
N PRO A 176 7.72 -12.00 -14.65
CA PRO A 176 8.43 -10.81 -15.09
C PRO A 176 8.19 -10.56 -16.58
N TRP A 177 8.34 -9.30 -16.99
CA TRP A 177 8.11 -8.78 -18.34
C TRP A 177 6.73 -9.10 -18.91
N ALA A 178 5.73 -9.20 -18.03
CA ALA A 178 4.35 -9.38 -18.41
C ALA A 178 3.67 -8.04 -18.69
N SER A 179 2.75 -8.02 -19.64
CA SER A 179 1.86 -6.87 -19.90
C SER A 179 0.42 -7.36 -20.09
N GLY A 180 -0.54 -6.54 -19.66
CA GLY A 180 -1.96 -6.83 -19.79
C GLY A 180 -2.82 -5.63 -19.39
N ASN A 181 -4.12 -5.85 -19.34
CA ASN A 181 -5.07 -4.84 -18.89
C ASN A 181 -6.10 -5.41 -17.92
N ILE A 182 -6.63 -4.52 -17.08
CA ILE A 182 -7.65 -4.81 -16.07
C ILE A 182 -8.75 -3.78 -16.22
N SER A 183 -10.00 -4.24 -16.33
CA SER A 183 -11.17 -3.37 -16.38
C SER A 183 -11.79 -3.26 -14.99
N VAL A 184 -11.93 -2.04 -14.48
CA VAL A 184 -12.54 -1.76 -13.17
C VAL A 184 -13.88 -1.06 -13.37
N TYR A 185 -14.90 -1.55 -12.67
CA TYR A 185 -16.27 -1.05 -12.77
C TYR A 185 -16.59 -0.24 -11.52
N LEU A 186 -16.85 1.05 -11.68
CA LEU A 186 -17.09 1.99 -10.58
C LEU A 186 -18.57 2.32 -10.48
N LYS A 187 -19.11 2.37 -9.26
CA LYS A 187 -20.53 2.64 -9.01
C LYS A 187 -20.93 4.00 -9.57
N GLY A 188 -21.97 4.02 -10.40
CA GLY A 188 -22.48 5.26 -11.02
C GLY A 188 -21.69 5.74 -12.25
N LEU A 189 -20.58 5.10 -12.62
CA LEU A 189 -19.94 5.31 -13.92
C LEU A 189 -20.50 4.30 -14.93
N SER A 190 -20.95 4.81 -16.08
CA SER A 190 -21.44 3.97 -17.18
C SER A 190 -20.32 3.35 -18.02
N VAL A 191 -19.09 3.84 -17.89
CA VAL A 191 -17.91 3.39 -18.64
C VAL A 191 -16.88 2.86 -17.63
N PRO A 192 -16.29 1.67 -17.85
CA PRO A 192 -15.27 1.15 -16.96
C PRO A 192 -13.97 1.96 -17.07
N VAL A 193 -13.20 1.95 -15.98
CA VAL A 193 -11.82 2.45 -15.97
C VAL A 193 -10.91 1.31 -16.37
N ILE A 194 -10.23 1.42 -17.51
CA ILE A 194 -9.30 0.41 -18.00
C ILE A 194 -7.89 0.78 -17.55
N LEU A 195 -7.23 -0.13 -16.83
CA LEU A 195 -5.85 0.00 -16.40
C LEU A 195 -4.95 -0.83 -17.31
N ASN A 196 -3.87 -0.25 -17.80
CA ASN A 196 -2.76 -1.01 -18.36
C ASN A 196 -1.82 -1.42 -17.23
N VAL A 197 -1.32 -2.64 -17.27
CA VAL A 197 -0.44 -3.20 -16.23
C VAL A 197 0.81 -3.76 -16.89
N THR A 198 1.97 -3.47 -16.31
CA THR A 198 3.26 -4.06 -16.71
C THR A 198 4.01 -4.61 -15.51
N SER A 199 4.80 -5.66 -15.70
CA SER A 199 5.71 -6.23 -14.70
C SER A 199 7.16 -6.15 -15.16
N GLY A 200 7.70 -4.94 -15.25
CA GLY A 200 9.02 -4.72 -15.83
C GLY A 200 9.02 -3.70 -16.95
N GLU A 201 10.14 -3.02 -17.10
CA GLU A 201 10.46 -2.25 -18.30
C GLU A 201 11.41 -3.11 -19.14
N THR A 202 10.98 -3.52 -20.32
CA THR A 202 11.76 -4.43 -21.19
C THR A 202 13.00 -3.73 -21.76
N ASP A 203 12.98 -2.40 -21.86
CA ASP A 203 13.92 -1.65 -22.70
C ASP A 203 14.97 -0.85 -21.92
N THR A 204 15.03 -0.96 -20.59
CA THR A 204 16.04 -0.25 -19.79
C THR A 204 17.05 -1.24 -19.21
N PRO A 205 18.35 -1.14 -19.54
CA PRO A 205 19.39 -1.97 -18.93
C PRO A 205 19.69 -1.57 -17.47
N SER A 206 18.74 -0.91 -16.80
CA SER A 206 18.92 -0.44 -15.44
C SER A 206 18.84 -1.61 -14.46
N SER A 207 19.82 -1.68 -13.57
CA SER A 207 19.81 -2.58 -12.42
C SER A 207 18.68 -2.26 -11.43
N SER A 208 17.92 -1.20 -11.68
CA SER A 208 16.78 -0.77 -10.87
C SER A 208 15.56 -0.49 -11.73
N GLN A 209 14.39 -0.88 -11.22
CA GLN A 209 13.09 -0.66 -11.82
C GLN A 209 12.18 0.05 -10.83
N GLU A 210 11.49 1.10 -11.28
CA GLU A 210 10.44 1.72 -10.49
C GLU A 210 9.15 0.89 -10.56
N MET A 211 8.46 0.78 -9.43
CA MET A 211 7.09 0.28 -9.40
C MET A 211 6.19 1.23 -8.63
N ASP A 212 4.89 1.18 -8.93
CA ASP A 212 3.85 1.84 -8.17
C ASP A 212 3.38 0.87 -7.06
N SER A 213 3.90 1.03 -5.83
CA SER A 213 3.44 0.23 -4.68
C SER A 213 2.02 0.60 -4.29
N ARG A 214 1.69 1.89 -4.42
CA ARG A 214 0.33 2.42 -4.32
C ARG A 214 0.11 3.47 -5.41
N LEU A 215 -0.98 3.33 -6.14
CA LEU A 215 -1.43 4.28 -7.16
C LEU A 215 -2.81 4.81 -6.79
N ASP A 216 -2.89 6.09 -6.45
CA ASP A 216 -4.14 6.78 -6.16
C ASP A 216 -4.72 7.35 -7.47
N LEU A 217 -5.77 6.70 -7.98
CA LEU A 217 -6.49 7.12 -9.18
C LEU A 217 -7.69 7.98 -8.82
N ARG A 218 -7.62 9.25 -9.24
CA ARG A 218 -8.70 10.20 -9.04
C ARG A 218 -9.60 10.27 -10.25
N ILE A 219 -10.88 10.02 -10.04
CA ILE A 219 -11.93 10.22 -11.04
C ILE A 219 -12.33 11.70 -11.00
N PRO A 220 -12.30 12.44 -12.13
CA PRO A 220 -12.60 13.88 -12.17
C PRO A 220 -14.11 14.14 -12.13
N ARG A 221 -14.81 13.50 -11.20
CA ARG A 221 -16.25 13.59 -10.93
C ARG A 221 -16.48 13.48 -9.43
N GLN A 222 -17.66 13.87 -8.97
CA GLN A 222 -18.11 13.57 -7.61
C GLN A 222 -18.62 12.12 -7.56
N GLY A 223 -18.22 11.42 -6.50
CA GLY A 223 -18.57 10.03 -6.25
C GLY A 223 -19.95 9.88 -5.61
N PRO A 224 -20.51 8.65 -5.61
CA PRO A 224 -21.80 8.37 -4.99
C PRO A 224 -21.79 8.47 -3.46
N THR A 225 -20.60 8.45 -2.86
CA THR A 225 -20.33 8.47 -1.41
C THR A 225 -19.78 9.80 -0.94
N SER A 226 -19.65 10.78 -1.84
CA SER A 226 -19.07 12.09 -1.52
C SER A 226 -19.96 12.86 -0.55
N PRO A 227 -19.39 13.59 0.42
CA PRO A 227 -20.16 14.38 1.37
C PRO A 227 -21.00 15.45 0.65
N VAL A 228 -22.18 15.74 1.22
CA VAL A 228 -23.17 16.69 0.67
C VAL A 228 -22.59 18.12 0.57
N VAL A 229 -21.63 18.47 1.43
CA VAL A 229 -20.88 19.71 1.31
C VAL A 229 -19.81 19.51 0.24
N SER A 230 -20.15 19.86 -0.99
CA SER A 230 -19.22 19.79 -2.11
C SER A 230 -18.34 21.03 -2.18
N ILE A 231 -17.04 20.82 -2.32
CA ILE A 231 -16.09 21.88 -2.68
C ILE A 231 -16.40 22.31 -4.13
N PRO A 232 -16.44 23.62 -4.44
CA PRO A 232 -16.59 24.10 -5.81
C PRO A 232 -15.51 23.51 -6.72
N THR A 233 -15.91 22.94 -7.86
CA THR A 233 -15.00 22.19 -8.76
C THR A 233 -13.88 23.06 -9.33
N ASP A 234 -14.13 24.36 -9.50
CA ASP A 234 -13.17 25.38 -9.93
C ASP A 234 -12.04 25.61 -8.90
N LYS A 235 -12.29 25.38 -7.61
CA LYS A 235 -11.26 25.42 -6.56
C LYS A 235 -10.40 24.15 -6.51
N ILE A 236 -10.75 23.08 -7.22
CA ILE A 236 -10.02 21.81 -7.14
C ILE A 236 -8.91 21.76 -8.21
N ALA A 237 -7.65 21.81 -7.77
CA ALA A 237 -6.48 21.93 -8.63
C ALA A 237 -6.04 20.59 -9.25
N LEU A 238 -6.94 19.91 -9.97
CA LEU A 238 -6.79 18.52 -10.46
C LEU A 238 -5.51 18.22 -11.28
N HIS A 239 -4.93 19.22 -11.94
CA HIS A 239 -3.81 19.07 -12.87
C HIS A 239 -2.61 19.94 -12.49
N ASP A 240 -2.58 20.48 -11.26
CA ASP A 240 -1.47 21.31 -10.80
C ASP A 240 -0.37 20.45 -10.18
N ALA A 241 0.72 20.26 -10.93
CA ALA A 241 1.87 19.46 -10.51
C ALA A 241 2.57 20.04 -9.27
N THR A 242 2.51 21.36 -9.07
CA THR A 242 3.12 22.03 -7.92
C THR A 242 2.30 21.72 -6.66
N LEU A 243 0.98 21.93 -6.69
CA LEU A 243 0.11 21.55 -5.57
C LEU A 243 0.17 20.04 -5.29
N GLN A 244 0.26 19.20 -6.33
CA GLN A 244 0.46 17.76 -6.14
C GLN A 244 1.75 17.46 -5.36
N ALA A 245 2.87 18.10 -5.69
CA ALA A 245 4.14 17.94 -4.98
C ALA A 245 4.05 18.36 -3.50
N PHE A 246 3.30 19.44 -3.18
CA PHE A 246 3.00 19.82 -1.80
C PHE A 246 2.15 18.78 -1.07
N LEU A 247 1.12 18.23 -1.73
CA LEU A 247 0.25 17.19 -1.17
C LEU A 247 1.04 15.91 -0.87
N ASP A 248 1.95 15.53 -1.76
CA ASP A 248 2.87 14.40 -1.62
C ASP A 248 3.94 14.64 -0.53
N GLY A 249 4.04 15.87 -0.01
CA GLY A 249 4.99 16.26 1.04
C GLY A 249 6.41 16.49 0.54
N ILE A 250 6.59 16.60 -0.79
CA ILE A 250 7.88 16.84 -1.44
C ILE A 250 7.77 18.14 -2.26
N PRO A 251 7.66 19.30 -1.59
CA PRO A 251 7.53 20.57 -2.31
C PRO A 251 8.75 20.83 -3.20
N PRO A 252 8.61 21.58 -4.30
CA PRO A 252 9.73 21.98 -5.15
C PRO A 252 10.85 22.62 -4.34
N ARG A 253 12.10 22.39 -4.77
CA ARG A 253 13.29 23.00 -4.15
C ARG A 253 13.45 24.45 -4.59
N ASP A 254 12.48 25.28 -4.24
CA ASP A 254 12.49 26.71 -4.50
C ASP A 254 12.89 27.46 -3.20
N PRO A 255 13.87 28.38 -3.23
CA PRO A 255 14.26 29.19 -2.08
C PRO A 255 13.12 30.01 -1.45
N SER A 256 12.07 30.31 -2.22
CA SER A 256 10.89 31.05 -1.77
C SER A 256 9.89 30.19 -0.99
N VAL A 257 10.04 28.85 -0.99
CA VAL A 257 9.21 27.94 -0.22
C VAL A 257 9.83 27.70 1.16
N LYS A 258 9.13 28.11 2.21
CA LYS A 258 9.58 27.93 3.59
C LYS A 258 8.57 27.10 4.37
N ARG A 259 9.03 26.05 5.04
CA ARG A 259 8.19 25.30 5.97
C ARG A 259 8.09 26.08 7.28
N LEU A 260 6.86 26.41 7.69
CA LEU A 260 6.61 27.18 8.91
C LEU A 260 6.51 26.26 10.13
N LYS A 261 6.96 26.76 11.27
CA LYS A 261 6.55 26.25 12.57
C LYS A 261 5.19 26.84 12.92
N PHE A 262 4.46 26.19 13.82
CA PHE A 262 3.17 26.71 14.26
C PHE A 262 2.86 26.23 15.68
N THR A 263 1.94 26.94 16.33
CA THR A 263 1.32 26.53 17.59
C THR A 263 -0.11 26.08 17.32
N GLY A 264 -0.65 25.21 18.19
CA GLY A 264 -1.95 24.56 18.00
C GLY A 264 -1.81 23.07 17.71
N ASN A 265 -2.52 22.23 18.46
CA ASN A 265 -2.34 20.78 18.43
C ASN A 265 -3.24 20.14 17.36
N VAL A 266 -2.79 20.16 16.10
CA VAL A 266 -3.45 19.49 14.98
C VAL A 266 -2.52 18.42 14.41
N PRO A 267 -2.87 17.12 14.54
CA PRO A 267 -2.06 16.02 14.02
C PRO A 267 -1.81 16.11 12.52
N ASP A 268 -0.72 15.49 12.05
CA ASP A 268 -0.38 15.32 10.63
C ASP A 268 -0.45 16.61 9.79
N THR A 269 -0.21 17.77 10.41
CA THR A 269 -0.31 19.07 9.77
C THR A 269 1.07 19.60 9.40
N THR A 270 1.20 20.13 8.19
CA THR A 270 2.38 20.85 7.74
C THR A 270 1.95 22.08 6.97
N ILE A 271 2.60 23.21 7.25
CA ILE A 271 2.32 24.50 6.65
C ILE A 271 3.59 24.96 5.96
N TRP A 272 3.46 25.39 4.71
CA TRP A 272 4.49 26.11 3.99
C TRP A 272 3.99 27.50 3.61
N GLN A 273 4.91 28.45 3.55
CA GLN A 273 4.70 29.76 2.94
C GLN A 273 5.45 29.79 1.62
N HIS A 274 4.80 30.30 0.58
CA HIS A 274 5.36 30.52 -0.73
C HIS A 274 4.86 31.87 -1.26
N GLY A 275 5.70 32.90 -1.13
CA GLY A 275 5.27 34.27 -1.39
C GLY A 275 4.13 34.71 -0.46
N ASP A 276 3.02 35.13 -1.05
CA ASP A 276 1.81 35.60 -0.35
C ASP A 276 0.81 34.48 -0.06
N ASP A 277 1.18 33.22 -0.35
CA ASP A 277 0.33 32.06 -0.18
C ASP A 277 0.81 31.14 0.96
N LEU A 278 -0.14 30.62 1.73
CA LEU A 278 0.03 29.48 2.61
C LEU A 278 -0.47 28.20 1.94
N LEU A 279 0.37 27.18 2.02
CA LEU A 279 0.13 25.82 1.55
C LEU A 279 -0.04 24.96 2.80
N VAL A 280 -1.27 24.57 3.11
CA VAL A 280 -1.63 23.89 4.36
C VAL A 280 -2.00 22.46 4.04
N ARG A 281 -1.17 21.50 4.47
CA ARG A 281 -1.41 20.06 4.32
C ARG A 281 -1.83 19.47 5.66
N SER A 282 -3.01 18.86 5.74
CA SER A 282 -3.50 18.20 6.96
C SER A 282 -4.55 17.13 6.67
N ARG A 283 -4.72 16.19 7.60
CA ARG A 283 -5.90 15.30 7.65
C ARG A 283 -7.08 15.91 8.41
N ALA A 284 -6.84 16.95 9.21
CA ALA A 284 -7.92 17.70 9.85
C ALA A 284 -8.54 18.66 8.83
N MET A 285 -9.87 18.81 8.86
CA MET A 285 -10.58 19.66 7.92
C MET A 285 -10.34 21.15 8.24
N LEU A 286 -9.84 21.91 7.27
CA LEU A 286 -9.73 23.37 7.36
C LEU A 286 -11.13 24.00 7.30
N ARG A 287 -11.41 24.97 8.18
CA ARG A 287 -12.68 25.72 8.21
C ARG A 287 -12.60 27.08 7.54
N ASP A 288 -11.40 27.60 7.33
CA ASP A 288 -11.20 28.91 6.73
C ASP A 288 -11.44 28.88 5.22
N GLU A 289 -11.58 30.06 4.64
CA GLU A 289 -11.66 30.19 3.19
C GLU A 289 -10.31 29.89 2.53
N PHE A 290 -10.37 29.20 1.40
CA PHE A 290 -9.21 28.85 0.58
C PHE A 290 -9.47 29.17 -0.89
N GLU A 291 -8.40 29.38 -1.64
CA GLU A 291 -8.43 29.60 -3.09
C GLU A 291 -8.50 28.27 -3.84
N GLN A 292 -7.61 27.34 -3.49
CA GLN A 292 -7.49 26.05 -4.15
C GLN A 292 -7.31 24.92 -3.16
N THR A 293 -7.66 23.71 -3.57
CA THR A 293 -7.48 22.52 -2.76
C THR A 293 -7.20 21.27 -3.59
N LEU A 294 -6.60 20.28 -2.94
CA LEU A 294 -6.32 18.98 -3.49
C LEU A 294 -6.38 17.91 -2.38
N SER A 295 -7.00 16.76 -2.64
CA SER A 295 -7.19 15.70 -1.64
C SER A 295 -6.58 14.38 -2.07
N SER A 296 -5.89 13.67 -1.19
CA SER A 296 -5.38 12.32 -1.43
C SER A 296 -6.37 11.26 -0.92
N ALA A 297 -6.21 10.02 -1.39
CA ALA A 297 -7.05 8.90 -0.96
C ALA A 297 -6.79 8.45 0.48
N ASP A 298 -5.70 8.89 1.11
CA ASP A 298 -5.43 8.64 2.52
C ASP A 298 -6.14 9.63 3.47
N GLY A 299 -6.98 10.52 2.95
CA GLY A 299 -7.67 11.56 3.70
C GLY A 299 -6.83 12.80 3.98
N THR A 300 -5.61 12.89 3.44
CA THR A 300 -4.82 14.11 3.50
C THR A 300 -5.35 15.12 2.49
N HIS A 301 -5.52 16.36 2.93
CA HIS A 301 -5.91 17.48 2.10
C HIS A 301 -4.81 18.53 2.07
N LEU A 302 -4.71 19.23 0.96
CA LEU A 302 -3.91 20.43 0.78
C LEU A 302 -4.85 21.58 0.48
N TRP A 303 -4.65 22.71 1.14
CA TRP A 303 -5.31 23.98 0.83
C TRP A 303 -4.28 25.04 0.51
N LYS A 304 -4.58 25.83 -0.52
CA LYS A 304 -3.87 27.05 -0.87
C LYS A 304 -4.76 28.23 -0.46
N LEU A 305 -4.23 29.13 0.35
CA LEU A 305 -4.94 30.32 0.81
C LEU A 305 -3.94 31.48 0.96
N PRO A 306 -4.40 32.75 0.97
CA PRO A 306 -3.54 33.88 1.28
C PRO A 306 -2.91 33.74 2.67
N VAL A 307 -1.77 34.39 2.89
CA VAL A 307 -1.13 34.44 4.21
C VAL A 307 -2.07 34.99 5.28
N THR A 308 -2.31 34.18 6.30
CA THR A 308 -3.16 34.51 7.45
C THR A 308 -2.45 34.15 8.77
N PRO A 309 -2.64 34.96 9.83
CA PRO A 309 -1.98 34.74 11.12
C PRO A 309 -2.67 33.66 11.98
N LEU A 310 -3.85 33.20 11.58
CA LEU A 310 -4.65 32.25 12.33
C LEU A 310 -5.39 31.33 11.38
N LEU A 311 -5.24 30.03 11.61
CA LEU A 311 -5.96 28.98 10.91
C LEU A 311 -6.93 28.29 11.86
N THR A 312 -8.08 27.86 11.36
CA THR A 312 -9.08 27.12 12.13
C THR A 312 -9.32 25.75 11.53
N PHE A 313 -9.07 24.70 12.31
CA PHE A 313 -9.30 23.31 11.93
C PHE A 313 -10.48 22.71 12.70
N SER A 314 -11.14 21.75 12.08
CA SER A 314 -12.08 20.85 12.74
C SER A 314 -11.37 19.55 13.11
N VAL A 315 -11.17 19.29 14.40
CA VAL A 315 -10.61 18.04 14.92
C VAL A 315 -11.65 17.39 15.82
N ASN A 316 -12.13 16.20 15.46
CA ASN A 316 -13.20 15.50 16.19
C ASN A 316 -14.46 16.36 16.43
N GLY A 317 -14.79 17.24 15.47
CA GLY A 317 -15.93 18.17 15.55
C GLY A 317 -15.65 19.47 16.33
N GLN A 318 -14.52 19.57 17.05
CA GLN A 318 -14.12 20.77 17.77
C GLN A 318 -13.26 21.69 16.90
N SER A 319 -13.43 23.00 17.08
CA SER A 319 -12.56 23.99 16.46
C SER A 319 -11.22 24.04 17.22
N ILE A 320 -10.12 23.85 16.50
CA ILE A 320 -8.77 24.06 17.01
C ILE A 320 -8.12 25.16 16.18
N HIS A 321 -7.57 26.16 16.87
CA HIS A 321 -6.85 27.24 16.22
C HIS A 321 -5.35 26.92 16.11
N VAL A 322 -4.77 27.28 14.98
CA VAL A 322 -3.35 27.13 14.66
C VAL A 322 -2.78 28.49 14.30
N THR A 323 -1.68 28.88 14.94
CA THR A 323 -0.97 30.13 14.64
C THR A 323 0.37 29.79 14.00
N PRO A 324 0.53 29.97 12.67
CA PRO A 324 1.80 29.82 11.99
C PRO A 324 2.78 30.94 12.38
N GLU A 325 4.06 30.57 12.53
CA GLU A 325 5.17 31.51 12.69
C GLU A 325 5.52 32.09 11.30
N LEU A 326 4.80 33.14 10.91
CA LEU A 326 5.03 33.86 9.65
C LEU A 326 6.36 34.64 9.70
N GLU A 327 7.03 34.77 8.55
CA GLU A 327 8.20 35.65 8.36
C GLU A 327 7.86 36.91 7.57
#